data_AF-A0A965A7M7-F1
#
_entry.id   AF-A0A965A7M7-F1
#
_cell.length_a   1.000
_cell.length_b   1.000
_cell.length_c   1.000
_cell.angle_alpha   90.00
_cell.angle_beta   90.00
_cell.angle_gamma   90.00
#
_symmetry.space_group_name_H-M   'P 1'
#
loop_
_entity.id
_entity.type
_entity.pdbx_description
1 polymer ?
#
loop_
_entity_poly.entity_id
_entity_poly.type
_entity_poly.pdbx_seq_one_letter_code
_entity_poly.pdbx_strand_id
1 'polypeptide(L)'
;MTLTNGTLNLNGNTCTVGTAFTTATGTKNLTFNGGTLVCPTASTTAFNNASPTNFTTTAGTGTGTISMTAATAKTFVGGGSTYNCTLNQGGAGALTITGSNTFDNITNTVQPASVLFTAGTTSTFLSGFLLSGTAGNLITIGSATAASHTLSKASGTVSVSYCSISRSSATGGAIWQALTANGNVDGGNNTGWIFSTGSGNFLMFF
;
A
#
# COMPACT_ATOMS: atom_id res chain seq x y z
N MET A 1 14.81 15.12 -3.79
CA MET A 1 14.10 15.93 -4.80
C MET A 1 12.89 16.55 -4.12
N THR A 2 12.65 17.84 -4.32
CA THR A 2 11.49 18.53 -3.74
C THR A 2 10.61 19.10 -4.86
N LEU A 3 9.35 18.67 -4.94
CA LEU A 3 8.35 19.25 -5.82
C LEU A 3 7.71 20.44 -5.10
N THR A 4 8.15 21.65 -5.46
CA THR A 4 7.71 22.89 -4.81
C THR A 4 6.43 23.45 -5.44
N ASN A 5 6.38 23.45 -6.77
CA ASN A 5 5.25 23.90 -7.58
C ASN A 5 5.31 23.23 -8.97
N GLY A 6 4.16 23.13 -9.65
CA GLY A 6 4.04 22.60 -11.00
C GLY A 6 3.91 21.07 -11.07
N THR A 7 4.17 20.53 -12.26
CA THR A 7 4.01 19.09 -12.54
C THR A 7 5.37 18.42 -12.74
N LEU A 8 5.65 17.37 -11.96
CA LEU A 8 6.64 16.37 -12.33
C LEU A 8 5.95 15.31 -13.21
N ASN A 9 6.27 15.29 -14.50
CA ASN A 9 5.77 14.29 -15.44
C ASN A 9 6.85 13.24 -15.72
N LEU A 10 6.60 12.00 -15.31
CA LEU A 10 7.52 10.88 -15.55
C LEU A 10 7.52 10.43 -17.02
N ASN A 11 6.44 10.70 -17.76
CA ASN A 11 6.30 10.38 -19.18
C ASN A 11 6.67 8.92 -19.53
N GLY A 12 6.23 7.96 -18.70
CA GLY A 12 6.55 6.55 -18.90
C GLY A 12 7.94 6.11 -18.42
N ASN A 13 8.81 7.04 -18.00
CA ASN A 13 10.18 6.74 -17.61
C ASN A 13 10.34 6.47 -16.12
N THR A 14 11.51 5.96 -15.74
CA THR A 14 11.92 5.82 -14.35
C THR A 14 12.63 7.09 -13.88
N CYS A 15 12.18 7.65 -12.76
CA CYS A 15 12.85 8.71 -12.02
C CYS A 15 13.26 8.18 -10.65
N THR A 16 14.55 8.06 -10.39
CA THR A 16 15.08 7.66 -9.09
C THR A 16 15.47 8.89 -8.28
N VAL A 17 14.83 9.11 -7.13
CA VAL A 17 15.23 10.19 -6.22
C VAL A 17 16.42 9.75 -5.37
N GLY A 18 17.22 10.72 -4.90
CA GLY A 18 18.29 10.45 -3.93
C GLY A 18 17.72 10.14 -2.54
N THR A 19 17.86 11.07 -1.61
CA THR A 19 17.47 10.88 -0.20
C THR A 19 15.96 10.74 0.02
N ALA A 20 15.16 11.55 -0.65
CA ALA A 20 13.71 11.54 -0.54
C ALA A 20 13.03 12.20 -1.75
N PHE A 21 11.77 11.85 -1.99
CA PHE A 21 10.81 12.68 -2.72
C PHE A 21 10.03 13.51 -1.70
N THR A 22 9.99 14.83 -1.84
CA THR A 22 9.31 15.71 -0.87
C THR A 22 8.39 16.69 -1.57
N THR A 23 7.25 17.01 -0.97
CA THR A 23 6.33 18.03 -1.47
C THR A 23 6.40 19.30 -0.60
N ALA A 24 6.35 20.49 -1.22
CA ALA A 24 6.27 21.77 -0.50
C ALA A 24 4.84 22.34 -0.51
N THR A 25 4.66 23.64 -0.26
CA THR A 25 3.33 24.26 -0.08
C THR A 25 2.63 24.73 -1.38
N GLY A 26 3.30 24.70 -2.54
CA GLY A 26 2.71 25.17 -3.81
C GLY A 26 1.66 24.23 -4.40
N THR A 27 1.22 24.50 -5.63
CA THR A 27 0.34 23.59 -6.38
C THR A 27 1.18 22.58 -7.11
N LYS A 28 1.01 21.29 -6.80
CA LYS A 28 1.96 20.23 -7.15
C LYS A 28 1.23 19.07 -7.77
N ASN A 29 1.76 18.53 -8.86
CA ASN A 29 1.22 17.34 -9.47
C ASN A 29 2.34 16.34 -9.84
N LEU A 30 2.12 15.07 -9.54
CA LEU A 30 2.95 13.97 -10.03
C LEU A 30 2.17 13.20 -11.10
N THR A 31 2.58 13.34 -12.37
CA THR A 31 2.00 12.61 -13.50
C THR A 31 2.85 11.40 -13.85
N PHE A 32 2.23 10.24 -13.95
CA PHE A 32 2.92 8.98 -14.19
C PHE A 32 3.10 8.65 -15.69
N ASN A 33 2.01 8.61 -16.46
CA ASN A 33 1.99 8.10 -17.85
C ASN A 33 2.67 6.73 -17.98
N GLY A 34 2.43 5.81 -17.03
CA GLY A 34 3.09 4.50 -16.94
C GLY A 34 4.50 4.52 -16.33
N GLY A 35 5.04 5.68 -15.96
CA GLY A 35 6.38 5.83 -15.39
C GLY A 35 6.49 5.38 -13.93
N THR A 36 7.73 5.30 -13.46
CA THR A 36 8.05 4.85 -12.09
C THR A 36 8.85 5.89 -11.33
N LEU A 37 8.36 6.31 -10.16
CA LEU A 37 9.14 7.07 -9.19
C LEU A 37 9.79 6.10 -8.20
N VAL A 38 11.12 5.98 -8.20
CA VAL A 38 11.87 5.11 -7.29
C VAL A 38 12.36 5.92 -6.10
N CYS A 39 12.00 5.48 -4.89
CA CYS A 39 12.46 6.01 -3.60
C CYS A 39 13.38 4.97 -2.93
N PRO A 40 14.72 5.04 -3.15
CA PRO A 40 15.65 3.97 -2.77
C PRO A 40 16.18 4.09 -1.34
N THR A 41 16.10 5.28 -0.74
CA THR A 41 16.75 5.55 0.53
C THR A 41 15.91 5.03 1.69
N ALA A 42 16.58 4.39 2.65
CA ALA A 42 16.00 4.05 3.94
C ALA A 42 15.86 5.32 4.79
N SER A 43 14.63 5.77 4.97
CA SER A 43 14.33 6.99 5.70
C SER A 43 12.89 6.98 6.19
N THR A 44 12.64 7.66 7.31
CA THR A 44 11.30 7.95 7.83
C THR A 44 10.50 8.91 6.93
N THR A 45 11.13 9.43 5.87
CA THR A 45 10.55 10.37 4.91
C THR A 45 10.98 10.05 3.47
N ALA A 46 11.22 8.78 3.13
CA ALA A 46 11.66 8.37 1.80
C ALA A 46 10.73 8.87 0.68
N PHE A 47 9.42 8.77 0.90
CA PHE A 47 8.41 9.58 0.21
C PHE A 47 7.73 10.46 1.24
N ASN A 48 7.71 11.77 1.01
CA ASN A 48 7.30 12.75 2.01
C ASN A 48 6.33 13.80 1.46
N ASN A 49 5.04 13.50 1.54
CA ASN A 49 3.96 14.44 1.29
C ASN A 49 3.42 15.06 2.59
N ALA A 50 4.30 15.64 3.41
CA ALA A 50 3.90 16.33 4.65
C ALA A 50 3.16 17.66 4.39
N SER A 51 3.18 18.19 3.16
CA SER A 51 2.41 19.37 2.73
C SER A 51 1.38 18.99 1.66
N PRO A 52 0.31 18.25 2.02
CA PRO A 52 -0.62 17.64 1.06
C PRO A 52 -1.54 18.64 0.36
N THR A 53 -1.69 19.86 0.89
CA THR A 53 -2.51 20.90 0.26
C THR A 53 -2.08 21.13 -1.18
N ASN A 54 -3.05 21.09 -2.10
CA ASN A 54 -2.83 21.23 -3.55
C ASN A 54 -1.84 20.22 -4.15
N PHE A 55 -1.63 19.07 -3.51
CA PHE A 55 -0.91 17.94 -4.10
C PHE A 55 -1.88 17.00 -4.81
N THR A 56 -1.64 16.76 -6.09
CA THR A 56 -2.39 15.78 -6.89
C THR A 56 -1.44 14.76 -7.50
N THR A 57 -2.00 13.63 -7.90
CA THR A 57 -1.32 12.67 -8.76
C THR A 57 -2.19 12.38 -9.97
N THR A 58 -1.59 12.02 -11.10
CA THR A 58 -2.30 11.75 -12.35
C THR A 58 -1.75 10.48 -12.99
N ALA A 59 -2.60 9.47 -13.21
CA ALA A 59 -2.18 8.27 -13.94
C ALA A 59 -1.75 8.62 -15.37
N GLY A 60 -2.57 9.38 -16.11
CA GLY A 60 -2.29 9.76 -17.48
C GLY A 60 -2.60 8.62 -18.45
N THR A 61 -1.71 8.33 -19.41
CA THR A 61 -1.91 7.28 -20.43
C THR A 61 -1.74 5.85 -19.91
N GLY A 62 -1.27 5.67 -18.68
CA GLY A 62 -1.12 4.37 -18.03
C GLY A 62 -0.85 4.50 -16.54
N THR A 63 -1.27 3.51 -15.76
CA THR A 63 -1.01 3.48 -14.31
C THR A 63 0.50 3.36 -14.08
N GLY A 64 1.08 4.33 -13.37
CA GLY A 64 2.49 4.25 -12.97
C GLY A 64 2.71 3.58 -11.63
N THR A 65 3.94 3.72 -11.13
CA THR A 65 4.36 3.13 -9.86
C THR A 65 5.13 4.13 -9.00
N ILE A 66 4.88 4.13 -7.70
CA ILE A 66 5.84 4.62 -6.70
C ILE A 66 6.51 3.39 -6.09
N SER A 67 7.82 3.21 -6.32
CA SER A 67 8.56 2.03 -5.88
C SER A 67 9.47 2.37 -4.71
N MET A 68 9.17 1.79 -3.55
CA MET A 68 9.93 1.98 -2.32
C MET A 68 10.96 0.85 -2.22
N THR A 69 12.24 1.10 -2.51
CA THR A 69 13.22 0.01 -2.77
C THR A 69 14.28 -0.20 -1.69
N ALA A 70 14.25 0.56 -0.59
CA ALA A 70 15.25 0.39 0.46
C ALA A 70 15.18 -1.00 1.12
N ALA A 71 16.37 -1.58 1.36
CA ALA A 71 16.54 -2.88 2.02
C ALA A 71 16.33 -2.82 3.54
N THR A 72 16.41 -1.63 4.13
CA THR A 72 16.10 -1.37 5.54
C THR A 72 14.84 -0.50 5.66
N ALA A 73 14.39 -0.26 6.90
CA ALA A 73 13.11 0.39 7.18
C ALA A 73 12.97 1.73 6.44
N LYS A 74 11.77 1.95 5.89
CA LYS A 74 11.43 3.12 5.07
C LYS A 74 9.99 3.51 5.29
N THR A 75 9.69 4.78 5.10
CA THR A 75 8.36 5.31 5.35
C THR A 75 7.84 6.07 4.13
N PHE A 76 6.58 5.82 3.82
CA PHE A 76 5.76 6.58 2.90
C PHE A 76 4.85 7.50 3.72
N VAL A 77 5.18 8.79 3.78
CA VAL A 77 4.35 9.82 4.41
C VAL A 77 3.38 10.35 3.37
N GLY A 78 2.16 9.79 3.35
CA GLY A 78 1.22 10.02 2.26
C GLY A 78 0.36 11.28 2.39
N GLY A 79 0.24 11.85 3.58
CA GLY A 79 -0.51 13.09 3.81
C GLY A 79 -2.03 12.96 3.60
N GLY A 80 -2.57 11.75 3.50
CA GLY A 80 -3.98 11.50 3.28
C GLY A 80 -4.46 11.76 1.85
N SER A 81 -3.54 11.79 0.88
CA SER A 81 -3.84 12.09 -0.52
C SER A 81 -4.28 10.87 -1.33
N THR A 82 -4.77 11.12 -2.54
CA THR A 82 -5.05 10.11 -3.56
C THR A 82 -3.85 9.93 -4.49
N TYR A 83 -3.44 8.68 -4.67
CA TYR A 83 -2.33 8.21 -5.48
C TYR A 83 -2.86 7.36 -6.64
N ASN A 84 -2.95 7.97 -7.82
CA ASN A 84 -3.38 7.36 -9.08
C ASN A 84 -2.27 6.48 -9.69
N CYS A 85 -1.72 5.58 -8.88
CA CYS A 85 -0.62 4.68 -9.20
C CYS A 85 -0.63 3.43 -8.32
N THR A 86 0.20 2.46 -8.68
CA THR A 86 0.56 1.36 -7.79
C THR A 86 1.62 1.80 -6.78
N LEU A 87 1.40 1.58 -5.49
CA LEU A 87 2.47 1.64 -4.50
C LEU A 87 3.17 0.27 -4.43
N ASN A 88 4.48 0.23 -4.70
CA ASN A 88 5.24 -1.01 -4.67
C ASN A 88 6.16 -1.09 -3.44
N GLN A 89 5.99 -2.15 -2.66
CA GLN A 89 6.99 -2.65 -1.73
C GLN A 89 8.12 -3.30 -2.56
N GLY A 90 9.12 -2.50 -2.90
CA GLY A 90 10.21 -2.90 -3.80
C GLY A 90 11.52 -3.29 -3.12
N GLY A 91 11.57 -3.48 -1.80
CA GLY A 91 12.82 -3.80 -1.09
C GLY A 91 12.55 -4.38 0.30
N ALA A 92 13.41 -5.28 0.78
CA ALA A 92 13.13 -6.13 1.96
C ALA A 92 12.77 -5.39 3.26
N GLY A 93 13.22 -4.14 3.42
CA GLY A 93 12.99 -3.38 4.64
C GLY A 93 11.53 -3.03 4.88
N ALA A 94 11.09 -3.00 6.15
CA ALA A 94 9.71 -2.67 6.48
C ALA A 94 9.28 -1.33 5.86
N LEU A 95 8.20 -1.35 5.08
CA LEU A 95 7.55 -0.17 4.53
C LEU A 95 6.46 0.28 5.50
N THR A 96 6.66 1.42 6.16
CA THR A 96 5.62 2.05 6.99
C THR A 96 4.85 3.08 6.17
N ILE A 97 3.53 2.95 6.08
CA ILE A 97 2.63 3.88 5.39
C ILE A 97 1.92 4.70 6.45
N THR A 98 2.01 6.03 6.35
CA THR A 98 1.37 6.96 7.30
C THR A 98 0.23 7.74 6.67
N GLY A 99 -0.79 8.03 7.48
CA GLY A 99 -2.00 8.74 7.06
C GLY A 99 -3.02 7.84 6.35
N SER A 100 -4.24 8.36 6.20
CA SER A 100 -5.33 7.67 5.52
C SER A 100 -5.32 7.96 4.02
N ASN A 101 -4.59 7.15 3.25
CA ASN A 101 -4.35 7.41 1.83
C ASN A 101 -5.29 6.60 0.93
N THR A 102 -5.50 7.08 -0.29
CA THR A 102 -6.15 6.29 -1.34
C THR A 102 -5.10 5.91 -2.40
N PHE A 103 -4.98 4.62 -2.72
CA PHE A 103 -4.11 4.12 -3.78
C PHE A 103 -4.94 3.45 -4.86
N ASP A 104 -4.47 3.50 -6.11
CA ASP A 104 -5.06 2.67 -7.16
C ASP A 104 -4.80 1.18 -6.86
N ASN A 105 -3.56 0.84 -6.52
CA ASN A 105 -3.14 -0.52 -6.17
C ASN A 105 -1.95 -0.53 -5.20
N ILE A 106 -1.71 -1.67 -4.54
CA ILE A 106 -0.49 -1.94 -3.79
C ILE A 106 0.06 -3.33 -4.15
N THR A 107 1.38 -3.42 -4.33
CA THR A 107 2.10 -4.65 -4.72
C THR A 107 3.39 -4.80 -3.89
N ASN A 108 4.02 -5.97 -4.01
CA ASN A 108 5.41 -6.18 -3.63
C ASN A 108 6.19 -6.86 -4.77
N THR A 109 7.45 -6.48 -4.95
CA THR A 109 8.39 -7.15 -5.87
C THR A 109 9.57 -7.77 -5.13
N VAL A 110 9.64 -7.60 -3.82
CA VAL A 110 10.62 -8.24 -2.93
C VAL A 110 9.89 -8.89 -1.76
N GLN A 111 10.29 -10.11 -1.43
CA GLN A 111 9.80 -10.90 -0.31
C GLN A 111 10.95 -11.75 0.26
N PRO A 112 10.99 -12.01 1.58
CA PRO A 112 10.05 -11.54 2.59
C PRO A 112 10.19 -10.02 2.82
N ALA A 113 9.10 -9.39 3.21
CA ALA A 113 9.07 -7.97 3.55
C ALA A 113 7.86 -7.66 4.45
N SER A 114 7.84 -6.46 5.03
CA SER A 114 6.71 -5.97 5.81
C SER A 114 6.12 -4.71 5.21
N VAL A 115 4.78 -4.63 5.21
CA VAL A 115 4.00 -3.42 4.96
C VAL A 115 3.21 -3.13 6.23
N LEU A 116 3.56 -2.02 6.89
CA LEU A 116 3.00 -1.60 8.16
C LEU A 116 2.18 -0.32 7.95
N PHE A 117 0.98 -0.27 8.49
CA PHE A 117 0.13 0.91 8.47
C PHE A 117 0.11 1.58 9.85
N THR A 118 0.07 2.91 9.89
CA THR A 118 -0.13 3.62 11.18
C THR A 118 -1.50 3.30 11.76
N ALA A 119 -1.56 3.07 13.08
CA ALA A 119 -2.82 2.74 13.74
C ALA A 119 -3.86 3.86 13.60
N GLY A 120 -5.15 3.49 13.57
CA GLY A 120 -6.26 4.42 13.44
C GLY A 120 -6.41 5.06 12.04
N THR A 121 -5.61 4.62 11.05
CA THR A 121 -5.72 5.10 9.67
C THR A 121 -6.45 4.12 8.77
N THR A 122 -7.05 4.65 7.71
CA THR A 122 -7.74 3.87 6.67
C THR A 122 -7.02 4.05 5.35
N SER A 123 -6.45 2.96 4.81
CA SER A 123 -5.96 2.94 3.43
C SER A 123 -7.02 2.38 2.50
N THR A 124 -7.36 3.13 1.46
CA THR A 124 -8.39 2.77 0.47
C THR A 124 -7.75 2.34 -0.84
N PHE A 125 -8.22 1.25 -1.43
CA PHE A 125 -7.71 0.69 -2.69
C PHE A 125 -8.80 0.70 -3.75
N LEU A 126 -8.55 1.36 -4.87
CA LEU A 126 -9.55 1.53 -5.94
C LEU A 126 -9.60 0.29 -6.84
N SER A 127 -8.45 -0.08 -7.42
CA SER A 127 -8.36 -1.14 -8.43
C SER A 127 -7.88 -2.46 -7.83
N GLY A 128 -6.76 -2.47 -7.10
CA GLY A 128 -6.14 -3.73 -6.64
C GLY A 128 -5.58 -3.70 -5.22
N PHE A 129 -5.39 -4.89 -4.66
CA PHE A 129 -4.58 -5.15 -3.49
C PHE A 129 -3.87 -6.48 -3.72
N LEU A 130 -2.60 -6.41 -4.12
CA LEU A 130 -1.84 -7.54 -4.67
C LEU A 130 -0.57 -7.81 -3.86
N LEU A 131 -0.64 -7.62 -2.54
CA LEU A 131 0.42 -8.08 -1.64
C LEU A 131 0.36 -9.60 -1.53
N SER A 132 1.46 -10.28 -1.85
CA SER A 132 1.58 -11.73 -1.71
C SER A 132 3.04 -12.16 -1.61
N GLY A 133 3.30 -13.11 -0.71
CA GLY A 133 4.60 -13.72 -0.54
C GLY A 133 4.80 -14.94 -1.44
N THR A 134 5.78 -15.76 -1.07
CA THR A 134 5.96 -17.13 -1.59
C THR A 134 6.18 -18.08 -0.41
N ALA A 135 6.14 -19.40 -0.67
CA ALA A 135 6.44 -20.39 0.37
C ALA A 135 7.79 -20.09 1.04
N GLY A 136 7.79 -19.97 2.37
CA GLY A 136 8.96 -19.59 3.17
C GLY A 136 9.29 -18.09 3.21
N ASN A 137 8.68 -17.26 2.35
CA ASN A 137 8.95 -15.82 2.25
C ASN A 137 7.66 -15.01 2.41
N LEU A 138 7.15 -14.94 3.64
CA LEU A 138 5.89 -14.27 3.93
C LEU A 138 5.98 -12.75 3.71
N ILE A 139 4.89 -12.15 3.23
CA ILE A 139 4.66 -10.71 3.35
C ILE A 139 3.91 -10.44 4.65
N THR A 140 4.47 -9.61 5.52
CA THR A 140 3.77 -9.16 6.73
C THR A 140 2.89 -7.97 6.39
N ILE A 141 1.59 -8.07 6.68
CA ILE A 141 0.62 -6.97 6.61
C ILE A 141 0.21 -6.66 8.04
N GLY A 142 0.61 -5.50 8.56
CA GLY A 142 0.49 -5.22 9.99
C GLY A 142 0.24 -3.76 10.33
N SER A 143 0.07 -3.50 11.61
CA SER A 143 0.10 -2.14 12.16
C SER A 143 1.49 -1.80 12.68
N ALA A 144 1.89 -0.54 12.57
CA ALA A 144 3.15 -0.03 13.13
C ALA A 144 3.16 -0.03 14.67
N THR A 145 2.00 -0.20 15.31
CA THR A 145 1.86 -0.29 16.78
C THR A 145 0.90 -1.44 17.14
N ALA A 146 0.62 -1.61 18.43
CA ALA A 146 -0.33 -2.62 18.91
C ALA A 146 -1.82 -2.29 18.65
N ALA A 147 -2.15 -1.13 18.07
CA ALA A 147 -3.52 -0.78 17.71
C ALA A 147 -3.83 -1.09 16.22
N SER A 148 -5.10 -1.29 15.87
CA SER A 148 -5.49 -1.72 14.51
C SER A 148 -5.45 -0.60 13.47
N HIS A 149 -5.29 -0.99 12.21
CA HIS A 149 -5.47 -0.16 11.01
C HIS A 149 -6.62 -0.70 10.15
N THR A 150 -7.11 0.10 9.20
CA THR A 150 -8.19 -0.28 8.30
C THR A 150 -7.71 -0.35 6.85
N LEU A 151 -8.09 -1.40 6.14
CA LEU A 151 -7.93 -1.54 4.69
C LEU A 151 -9.33 -1.55 4.07
N SER A 152 -9.58 -0.69 3.08
CA SER A 152 -10.90 -0.53 2.47
C SER A 152 -10.83 -0.72 0.97
N LYS A 153 -11.77 -1.49 0.41
CA LYS A 153 -11.97 -1.64 -1.03
C LYS A 153 -13.45 -1.81 -1.32
N ALA A 154 -13.97 -1.01 -2.26
CA ALA A 154 -15.40 -0.88 -2.52
C ALA A 154 -16.10 -2.18 -2.98
N SER A 155 -15.42 -2.98 -3.80
CA SER A 155 -16.00 -4.14 -4.47
C SER A 155 -14.94 -5.12 -4.97
N GLY A 156 -15.41 -6.27 -5.46
CA GLY A 156 -14.56 -7.36 -5.98
C GLY A 156 -14.02 -8.26 -4.88
N THR A 157 -12.94 -8.98 -5.19
CA THR A 157 -12.28 -9.89 -4.25
C THR A 157 -10.82 -9.50 -4.11
N VAL A 158 -10.38 -9.29 -2.87
CA VAL A 158 -8.97 -9.29 -2.48
C VAL A 158 -8.61 -10.71 -2.10
N SER A 159 -7.61 -11.28 -2.75
CA SER A 159 -7.09 -12.61 -2.42
C SER A 159 -5.59 -12.54 -2.32
N VAL A 160 -5.05 -12.89 -1.15
CA VAL A 160 -3.62 -12.89 -0.88
C VAL A 160 -3.10 -14.30 -0.64
N SER A 161 -1.82 -14.51 -0.91
CA SER A 161 -1.11 -15.77 -0.63
C SER A 161 0.16 -15.50 0.14
N TYR A 162 0.52 -16.42 1.04
CA TYR A 162 1.75 -16.33 1.84
C TYR A 162 1.90 -14.98 2.57
N CYS A 163 0.82 -14.49 3.18
CA CYS A 163 0.81 -13.29 4.00
C CYS A 163 0.63 -13.62 5.48
N SER A 164 1.39 -12.95 6.35
CA SER A 164 1.13 -12.91 7.79
C SER A 164 0.41 -11.61 8.12
N ILE A 165 -0.85 -11.69 8.51
CA ILE A 165 -1.73 -10.53 8.67
C ILE A 165 -2.03 -10.34 10.15
N SER A 166 -1.89 -9.14 10.68
CA SER A 166 -2.27 -8.84 12.07
C SER A 166 -2.80 -7.43 12.22
N ARG A 167 -3.71 -7.22 13.18
CA ARG A 167 -4.25 -5.90 13.56
C ARG A 167 -4.84 -5.15 12.35
N SER A 168 -5.44 -5.87 11.41
CA SER A 168 -5.97 -5.35 10.16
C SER A 168 -7.49 -5.53 10.10
N SER A 169 -8.21 -4.41 9.96
CA SER A 169 -9.65 -4.41 9.71
C SER A 169 -9.93 -4.21 8.22
N ALA A 170 -10.31 -5.27 7.54
CA ALA A 170 -10.71 -5.25 6.13
C ALA A 170 -12.19 -4.84 5.97
N THR A 171 -12.49 -3.91 5.06
CA THR A 171 -13.85 -3.38 4.83
C THR A 171 -14.05 -2.86 3.39
N GLY A 172 -15.17 -2.17 3.16
CA GLY A 172 -15.45 -1.41 1.93
C GLY A 172 -16.45 -2.08 0.97
N GLY A 173 -16.76 -3.36 1.14
CA GLY A 173 -17.71 -4.11 0.29
C GLY A 173 -17.05 -5.19 -0.57
N ALA A 174 -15.73 -5.16 -0.73
CA ALA A 174 -14.97 -6.29 -1.28
C ALA A 174 -14.94 -7.50 -0.33
N ILE A 175 -14.78 -8.69 -0.89
CA ILE A 175 -14.48 -9.91 -0.13
C ILE A 175 -12.97 -9.96 0.11
N TRP A 176 -12.53 -10.15 1.36
CA TRP A 176 -11.11 -10.18 1.73
C TRP A 176 -10.67 -11.57 2.14
N GLN A 177 -9.99 -12.27 1.24
CA GLN A 177 -9.56 -13.66 1.41
C GLN A 177 -8.08 -13.73 1.75
N ALA A 178 -7.77 -14.39 2.87
CA ALA A 178 -6.44 -14.74 3.33
C ALA A 178 -6.43 -16.21 3.77
N LEU A 179 -6.95 -17.10 2.92
CA LEU A 179 -7.13 -18.51 3.24
C LEU A 179 -5.81 -19.14 3.69
N THR A 180 -5.81 -19.85 4.82
CA THR A 180 -4.63 -20.56 5.33
C THR A 180 -4.12 -21.64 4.36
N ALA A 181 -5.02 -22.20 3.54
CA ALA A 181 -4.67 -23.10 2.44
C ALA A 181 -3.71 -22.48 1.40
N ASN A 182 -3.68 -21.14 1.29
CA ASN A 182 -2.75 -20.40 0.43
C ASN A 182 -1.48 -19.97 1.17
N GLY A 183 -1.14 -20.62 2.29
CA GLY A 183 0.04 -20.34 3.10
C GLY A 183 -0.04 -19.05 3.93
N ASN A 184 -1.24 -18.49 4.10
CA ASN A 184 -1.45 -17.32 4.94
C ASN A 184 -1.48 -17.67 6.44
N VAL A 185 -1.12 -16.69 7.27
CA VAL A 185 -1.10 -16.80 8.73
C VAL A 185 -1.99 -15.69 9.32
N ASP A 186 -2.93 -16.09 10.17
CA ASP A 186 -3.67 -15.16 11.03
C ASP A 186 -2.80 -14.82 12.25
N GLY A 187 -2.11 -13.69 12.19
CA GLY A 187 -1.33 -13.13 13.29
C GLY A 187 -2.16 -12.48 14.39
N GLY A 188 -3.50 -12.57 14.31
CA GLY A 188 -4.45 -12.13 15.33
C GLY A 188 -4.87 -10.67 15.23
N ASN A 189 -5.98 -10.36 15.92
CA ASN A 189 -6.63 -9.04 15.95
C ASN A 189 -7.07 -8.55 14.56
N ASN A 190 -7.47 -9.48 13.69
CA ASN A 190 -7.98 -9.17 12.36
C ASN A 190 -9.52 -9.20 12.33
N THR A 191 -10.11 -8.35 11.51
CA THR A 191 -11.56 -8.32 11.23
C THR A 191 -11.79 -8.20 9.73
N GLY A 192 -12.88 -8.77 9.21
CA GLY A 192 -13.24 -8.73 7.79
C GLY A 192 -12.45 -9.65 6.85
N TRP A 193 -11.27 -10.13 7.28
CA TRP A 193 -10.48 -11.13 6.56
C TRP A 193 -11.03 -12.56 6.76
N ILE A 194 -11.04 -13.35 5.69
CA ILE A 194 -11.47 -14.75 5.67
C ILE A 194 -10.22 -15.64 5.63
N PHE A 195 -9.89 -16.26 6.77
CA PHE A 195 -8.73 -17.17 6.88
C PHE A 195 -9.08 -18.65 6.69
N SER A 196 -10.34 -19.03 6.86
CA SER A 196 -10.83 -20.36 6.57
C SER A 196 -12.16 -20.27 5.84
N THR A 197 -12.36 -21.14 4.85
CA THR A 197 -13.70 -21.38 4.31
C THR A 197 -14.43 -22.24 5.34
N GLY A 198 -15.06 -21.62 6.33
CA GLY A 198 -15.94 -22.36 7.22
C GLY A 198 -17.00 -23.09 6.39
N SER A 199 -17.18 -24.39 6.62
CA SER A 199 -18.36 -25.15 6.18
C SER A 199 -19.58 -24.59 6.92
N GLY A 200 -20.05 -23.41 6.52
CA GLY A 200 -21.21 -22.77 7.10
C GLY A 200 -22.47 -23.43 6.58
N ASN A 201 -23.16 -24.19 7.43
CA ASN A 201 -24.54 -24.61 7.23
C ASN A 201 -25.37 -23.39 6.79
N PHE A 202 -25.71 -23.38 5.50
CA PHE A 202 -26.68 -22.47 4.92
C PHE A 202 -28.05 -22.85 5.50
N LEU A 203 -28.42 -22.23 6.62
CA LEU A 203 -29.79 -22.27 7.15
C LEU A 203 -30.66 -21.40 6.25
N MET A 204 -31.17 -22.04 5.20
CA MET A 204 -32.23 -21.52 4.37
C MET A 204 -33.52 -21.64 5.19
N PHE A 205 -34.07 -20.52 5.67
CA PHE A 205 -35.45 -20.51 6.13
C PHE A 205 -36.34 -20.55 4.89
N PHE A 206 -37.09 -21.64 4.73
CA PHE A 206 -38.19 -21.76 3.77
C PHE A 206 -39.42 -21.05 4.32
#